data_AF-A0A8H7UI44-F1
#
_entry.id   AF-A0A8H7UI44-F1
#
_cell.length_a   1.000
_cell.length_b   1.000
_cell.length_c   1.000
_cell.angle_alpha   90.00
_cell.angle_beta   90.00
_cell.angle_gamma   90.00
#
_symmetry.space_group_name_H-M   'P 1'
#
loop_
_entity.id
_entity.type
_entity.pdbx_description
1 polymer ?
#
loop_
_entity_poly.entity_id
_entity_poly.type
_entity_poly.pdbx_seq_one_letter_code
_entity_poly.pdbx_strand_id
1 'polypeptide(L)'
;HQFDLEIYLKHREISAIREEIGKAEDLLSDIRLAVRNDTAAVSAPDTHHNTRRSALQTIVSNMSFPLPSISNSLGQDAIRHARMNSRRSSNGTTKWLYGRRADGVYVSLACPRCHRDDFANQQGFLNHCRLAHGLEFGPYEEMIKQCGTPVDESEVPLDHPIRLRAITKPLSKPNPNQY
;
A
#
# COMPACT_ATOMS: atom_id res chain seq x y z
N HIS A 1 -5.76 -41.83 42.74
CA HIS A 1 -6.72 -41.47 41.68
C HIS A 1 -6.78 -39.97 41.38
N GLN A 2 -7.16 -39.09 42.33
CA GLN A 2 -7.20 -37.63 42.05
C GLN A 2 -5.80 -37.01 41.83
N PHE A 3 -4.81 -37.40 42.65
CA PHE A 3 -3.42 -36.94 42.50
C PHE A 3 -2.78 -37.38 41.18
N ASP A 4 -3.03 -38.61 40.72
CA ASP A 4 -2.45 -39.12 39.47
C ASP A 4 -2.98 -38.38 38.24
N LEU A 5 -4.26 -37.98 38.27
CA LEU A 5 -4.88 -37.18 37.22
C LEU A 5 -4.28 -35.77 37.16
N GLU A 6 -4.05 -35.14 38.32
CA GLU A 6 -3.42 -33.81 38.41
C GLU A 6 -1.98 -33.83 37.88
N ILE A 7 -1.21 -34.86 38.26
CA ILE A 7 0.14 -35.08 37.74
C ILE A 7 0.12 -35.22 36.22
N TYR A 8 -0.80 -36.02 35.66
CA TYR A 8 -0.92 -36.21 34.22
C TYR A 8 -1.23 -34.90 33.48
N LEU A 9 -2.19 -34.12 33.99
CA LEU A 9 -2.54 -32.83 33.39
C LEU A 9 -1.39 -31.84 33.42
N LYS A 10 -0.61 -31.81 34.50
CA LYS A 10 0.58 -30.96 34.61
C LYS A 10 1.67 -31.37 33.62
N HIS A 11 1.90 -32.67 33.44
CA HIS A 11 2.84 -33.15 32.42
C HIS A 11 2.40 -32.79 31.00
N ARG A 12 1.10 -32.87 30.71
CA ARG A 12 0.54 -32.45 29.42
C ARG A 12 0.68 -30.94 29.19
N GLU A 13 0.39 -30.13 30.21
CA GLU A 13 0.56 -28.67 30.16
C GLU A 13 2.02 -28.28 29.90
N ILE A 14 2.97 -28.89 30.64
CA ILE A 14 4.40 -28.69 30.42
C ILE A 14 4.81 -29.09 29.00
N SER A 15 4.29 -30.22 28.51
CA SER A 15 4.63 -30.70 27.16
C SER A 15 4.14 -29.74 26.07
N ALA A 16 2.93 -29.20 26.21
CA ALA A 16 2.38 -28.20 25.30
C ALA A 16 3.20 -26.90 25.31
N ILE A 17 3.58 -26.41 26.50
CA ILE A 17 4.43 -25.23 26.64
C ILE A 17 5.78 -25.44 25.95
N ARG A 18 6.41 -26.61 26.13
CA ARG A 18 7.70 -26.92 25.49
C ARG A 18 7.58 -26.98 23.97
N GLU A 19 6.47 -27.49 23.44
CA GLU A 19 6.22 -27.51 22.00
C GLU A 19 6.06 -26.10 21.43
N GLU A 20 5.33 -25.22 22.11
CA GLU A 20 5.19 -23.82 21.68
C GLU A 20 6.51 -23.06 21.73
N ILE A 21 7.33 -23.29 22.76
CA ILE A 21 8.69 -22.71 22.84
C ILE A 21 9.53 -23.17 21.65
N GLY A 22 9.50 -24.46 21.31
CA GLY A 22 10.25 -24.98 20.15
C GLY A 22 9.83 -24.30 18.84
N LYS A 23 8.52 -24.14 18.61
CA LYS A 23 8.01 -23.41 17.42
C LYS A 23 8.48 -21.95 17.39
N ALA A 24 8.52 -21.29 18.54
CA ALA A 24 9.00 -19.90 18.63
C ALA A 24 10.51 -19.80 18.35
N GLU A 25 11.31 -20.77 18.83
CA GLU A 25 12.74 -20.85 18.58
C GLU A 25 13.05 -21.09 17.09
N ASP A 26 12.32 -22.01 16.44
CA ASP A 26 12.44 -22.28 15.01
C ASP A 26 12.13 -21.04 14.18
N LEU A 27 11.02 -20.36 14.48
CA LEU A 27 10.63 -19.12 13.80
C LEU A 27 11.68 -18.01 13.99
N LEU A 28 12.25 -17.90 15.19
CA LEU A 28 13.32 -16.94 15.46
C LEU A 28 14.59 -17.27 14.68
N SER A 29 14.91 -18.56 14.53
CA SER A 29 16.03 -19.04 13.72
C SER A 29 15.84 -18.68 12.25
N ASP A 30 14.64 -18.90 11.71
CA ASP A 30 14.29 -18.56 10.32
C ASP A 30 14.44 -17.06 10.06
N ILE A 31 13.94 -16.21 10.97
CA ILE A 31 14.09 -14.76 10.86
C ILE A 31 15.57 -14.36 10.90
N ARG A 32 16.36 -14.93 11.82
CA ARG A 32 17.80 -14.64 11.91
C ARG A 32 18.53 -15.04 10.63
N LEU A 33 18.16 -16.17 10.03
CA LEU A 33 18.73 -16.62 8.77
C LEU A 33 18.35 -15.69 7.61
N ALA A 34 17.09 -15.26 7.54
CA ALA A 34 16.63 -14.30 6.54
C ALA A 34 17.39 -12.97 6.64
N VAL A 35 17.53 -12.42 7.85
CA VAL A 35 18.30 -11.18 8.07
C VAL A 35 19.77 -11.38 7.68
N ARG A 36 20.40 -12.51 8.04
CA ARG A 36 21.78 -12.79 7.65
C ARG A 36 21.93 -12.83 6.13
N ASN A 37 21.02 -13.52 5.43
CA ASN A 37 21.05 -13.61 3.98
C ASN A 37 20.82 -12.25 3.32
N ASP A 38 19.91 -11.43 3.85
CA ASP A 38 19.69 -10.06 3.39
C ASP A 38 20.94 -9.20 3.60
N THR A 39 21.61 -9.29 4.75
CA THR A 39 22.88 -8.58 5.00
C THR A 39 24.02 -9.06 4.10
N ALA A 40 24.07 -10.35 3.76
CA ALA A 40 25.02 -10.89 2.81
C ALA A 40 24.73 -10.39 1.38
N ALA A 41 23.45 -10.27 1.00
CA ALA A 41 23.05 -9.67 -0.27
C ALA A 41 23.37 -8.17 -0.35
N VAL A 42 23.30 -7.44 0.77
CA VAL A 42 23.72 -6.02 0.87
C VAL A 42 25.25 -5.86 0.77
N SER A 43 26.02 -6.88 1.12
CA SER A 43 27.49 -6.84 1.04
C SER A 43 28.03 -7.20 -0.36
N ALA A 44 27.17 -7.65 -1.28
CA ALA A 44 27.54 -7.84 -2.68
C ALA A 44 27.49 -6.48 -3.41
N PRO A 45 28.50 -6.13 -4.22
CA PRO A 45 28.52 -4.85 -4.93
C PRO A 45 27.31 -4.72 -5.85
N ASP A 46 26.49 -3.70 -5.57
CA ASP A 46 25.33 -3.17 -6.28
C ASP A 46 25.04 -3.80 -7.64
N THR A 47 24.41 -4.97 -7.63
CA THR A 47 23.65 -5.45 -8.78
C THR A 47 22.19 -5.11 -8.51
N HIS A 48 21.80 -3.93 -8.99
CA HIS A 48 20.46 -3.34 -9.02
C HIS A 48 19.30 -4.30 -8.69
N HIS A 49 18.60 -4.02 -7.59
CA HIS A 49 17.36 -4.67 -7.19
C HIS A 49 16.32 -4.73 -8.33
N ASN A 50 16.21 -5.88 -8.98
CA ASN A 50 15.01 -6.26 -9.71
C ASN A 50 14.13 -7.07 -8.76
N THR A 51 13.20 -6.37 -8.12
CA THR A 51 12.11 -6.88 -7.28
C THR A 51 11.55 -8.22 -7.75
N ARG A 52 11.53 -9.22 -6.85
CA ARG A 52 10.64 -10.39 -6.63
C ARG A 52 10.06 -11.21 -7.81
N ARG A 53 9.89 -10.65 -9.01
CA ARG A 53 9.43 -11.32 -10.23
C ARG A 53 10.55 -12.09 -10.94
N SER A 54 11.81 -11.69 -10.78
CA SER A 54 12.93 -12.30 -11.52
C SER A 54 13.39 -13.65 -10.97
N ALA A 55 12.98 -14.04 -9.76
CA ALA A 55 13.33 -15.35 -9.20
C ALA A 55 12.66 -16.54 -9.92
N LEU A 56 11.65 -16.28 -10.76
CA LEU A 56 11.03 -17.32 -11.60
C LEU A 56 11.80 -17.58 -12.90
N GLN A 57 12.85 -16.81 -13.21
CA GLN A 57 13.61 -16.94 -14.45
C GLN A 57 14.89 -17.79 -14.32
N THR A 58 15.32 -18.10 -13.09
CA THR A 58 16.54 -18.90 -12.86
C THR A 58 16.30 -20.42 -12.90
N ILE A 59 15.05 -20.88 -12.89
CA ILE A 59 14.73 -22.32 -12.97
C ILE A 59 14.88 -22.85 -14.42
N VAL A 60 14.95 -21.97 -15.43
CA VAL A 60 15.04 -22.36 -16.85
C VAL A 60 16.48 -22.47 -17.39
N SER A 61 17.51 -22.30 -16.56
CA SER A 61 18.92 -22.24 -17.00
C SER A 61 19.57 -23.59 -17.36
N ASN A 62 18.82 -24.70 -17.46
CA ASN A 62 19.39 -26.01 -17.81
C ASN A 62 18.99 -26.54 -19.21
N MET A 63 18.54 -25.67 -20.13
CA MET A 63 18.33 -26.06 -21.53
C MET A 63 18.97 -25.05 -22.48
N SER A 64 20.01 -25.51 -23.17
CA SER A 64 20.81 -24.79 -24.16
C SER A 64 19.99 -24.41 -25.40
N PHE A 65 19.73 -23.13 -25.60
CA PHE A 65 19.32 -22.57 -26.89
C PHE A 65 20.10 -21.27 -27.17
N PRO A 66 20.59 -21.04 -28.41
CA PRO A 66 21.39 -19.86 -28.73
C PRO A 66 20.49 -18.65 -29.04
N LEU A 67 20.73 -17.50 -28.40
CA LEU A 67 20.18 -16.20 -28.79
C LEU A 67 21.33 -15.26 -29.22
N PRO A 68 21.10 -14.33 -30.16
CA PRO A 68 22.16 -13.64 -30.89
C PRO A 68 22.82 -12.53 -30.05
N SER A 69 24.10 -12.34 -30.28
CA SER A 69 24.92 -11.26 -29.71
C SER A 69 24.49 -9.90 -30.27
N ILE A 70 24.04 -9.00 -29.39
CA ILE A 70 23.97 -7.58 -29.70
C ILE A 70 25.04 -6.89 -28.85
N SER A 71 26.19 -6.66 -29.46
CA SER A 71 27.16 -5.65 -29.04
C SER A 71 26.53 -4.27 -29.24
N ASN A 72 26.47 -3.45 -28.19
CA ASN A 72 26.53 -2.00 -28.36
C ASN A 72 26.97 -1.30 -27.07
N SER A 73 28.25 -0.94 -27.06
CA SER A 73 28.87 0.06 -26.20
C SER A 73 28.63 1.45 -26.79
N LEU A 74 27.67 2.22 -26.26
CA LEU A 74 27.72 3.69 -26.30
C LEU A 74 26.68 4.33 -25.37
N GLY A 75 27.15 5.13 -24.41
CA GLY A 75 26.47 6.26 -23.77
C GLY A 75 25.13 6.00 -23.07
N GLN A 76 25.15 5.70 -21.77
CA GLN A 76 23.94 5.65 -20.93
C GLN A 76 24.02 6.51 -19.65
N ASP A 77 24.64 7.69 -19.74
CA ASP A 77 24.63 8.67 -18.64
C ASP A 77 23.59 9.79 -18.83
N ALA A 78 22.86 9.82 -19.95
CA ALA A 78 21.87 10.87 -20.23
C ALA A 78 20.40 10.52 -19.90
N ILE A 79 20.10 9.30 -19.41
CA ILE A 79 18.70 8.81 -19.28
C ILE A 79 18.21 8.72 -17.81
N ARG A 80 19.09 8.93 -16.82
CA ARG A 80 18.75 8.65 -15.41
C ARG A 80 17.87 9.71 -14.72
N HIS A 81 17.75 10.92 -15.26
CA HIS A 81 16.81 11.93 -14.75
C HIS A 81 15.39 11.86 -15.36
N ALA A 82 15.13 10.96 -16.31
CA ALA A 82 13.85 10.89 -17.01
C ALA A 82 12.85 9.83 -16.47
N ARG A 83 13.20 9.06 -15.44
CA ARG A 83 12.46 7.82 -15.06
C ARG A 83 11.73 7.83 -13.72
N MET A 84 11.37 8.98 -13.16
CA MET A 84 10.32 9.06 -12.11
C MET A 84 8.95 9.49 -12.63
N ASN A 85 8.79 9.80 -13.92
CA ASN A 85 7.50 10.28 -14.47
C ASN A 85 6.74 9.25 -15.35
N SER A 86 7.22 8.00 -15.42
CA SER A 86 6.63 6.95 -16.27
C SER A 86 5.95 5.84 -15.46
N ARG A 87 5.00 6.23 -14.61
CA ARG A 87 3.80 5.42 -14.32
C ARG A 87 2.54 6.19 -14.69
N ARG A 88 2.61 6.99 -15.77
CA ARG A 88 1.42 7.39 -16.52
C ARG A 88 0.85 6.14 -17.17
N SER A 89 0.04 5.44 -16.39
CA SER A 89 -0.88 4.44 -16.91
C SER A 89 -1.71 5.12 -17.98
N SER A 90 -1.50 4.64 -19.21
CA SER A 90 -2.27 4.95 -20.40
C SER A 90 -3.75 4.73 -20.14
N ASN A 91 -4.47 5.83 -19.95
CA ASN A 91 -5.77 6.11 -20.55
C ASN A 91 -6.07 7.59 -20.26
N GLY A 92 -5.98 8.40 -21.32
CA GLY A 92 -6.06 9.86 -21.29
C GLY A 92 -7.45 10.39 -20.91
N THR A 93 -7.79 10.29 -19.64
CA THR A 93 -8.80 11.14 -19.01
C THR A 93 -8.11 11.80 -17.83
N THR A 94 -8.23 13.12 -17.71
CA THR A 94 -7.68 13.91 -16.61
C THR A 94 -8.14 13.31 -15.29
N LYS A 95 -7.21 12.63 -14.59
CA LYS A 95 -7.52 11.81 -13.43
C LYS A 95 -7.61 12.67 -12.18
N TRP A 96 -8.54 13.61 -12.19
CA TRP A 96 -8.95 14.30 -10.99
C TRP A 96 -9.60 13.30 -10.05
N LEU A 97 -9.22 13.39 -8.78
CA LEU A 97 -9.80 12.56 -7.74
C LEU A 97 -11.10 13.20 -7.25
N TYR A 98 -12.24 12.59 -7.56
CA TYR A 98 -13.53 13.08 -7.11
C TYR A 98 -13.99 12.45 -5.78
N GLY A 99 -14.62 13.27 -4.95
CA GLY A 99 -15.36 12.89 -3.74
C GLY A 99 -16.84 13.22 -3.87
N ARG A 100 -17.66 12.66 -2.97
CA ARG A 100 -19.10 12.98 -2.86
C ARG A 100 -19.40 13.41 -1.44
N ARG A 101 -19.93 14.62 -1.27
CA ARG A 101 -20.29 15.19 0.02
C ARG A 101 -21.62 14.60 0.52
N ALA A 102 -21.88 14.69 1.83
CA ALA A 102 -23.17 14.34 2.44
C ALA A 102 -24.38 15.03 1.78
N ASP A 103 -24.20 16.23 1.22
CA ASP A 103 -25.25 17.00 0.54
C ASP A 103 -25.53 16.50 -0.90
N GLY A 104 -24.83 15.45 -1.34
CA GLY A 104 -24.95 14.89 -2.70
C GLY A 104 -24.09 15.58 -3.75
N VAL A 105 -23.48 16.72 -3.41
CA VAL A 105 -22.59 17.51 -4.29
C VAL A 105 -21.27 16.77 -4.53
N TYR A 106 -20.81 16.75 -5.78
CA TYR A 106 -19.50 16.23 -6.14
C TYR A 106 -18.42 17.26 -5.86
N VAL A 107 -17.25 16.78 -5.43
CA VAL A 107 -16.09 17.63 -5.17
C VAL A 107 -14.85 17.07 -5.87
N SER A 108 -13.96 17.91 -6.35
CA SER A 108 -12.59 17.51 -6.72
C SER A 108 -11.66 17.69 -5.52
N LEU A 109 -10.80 16.71 -5.28
CA LEU A 109 -9.85 16.72 -4.16
C LEU A 109 -8.49 17.22 -4.61
N ALA A 110 -8.01 18.28 -3.96
CA ALA A 110 -6.67 18.81 -4.13
C ALA A 110 -5.98 19.01 -2.78
N CYS A 111 -4.65 18.92 -2.74
CA CYS A 111 -3.91 19.11 -1.50
C CYS A 111 -4.02 20.58 -1.03
N PRO A 112 -4.36 20.88 0.22
CA PRO A 112 -4.53 22.26 0.69
C PRO A 112 -3.20 23.03 0.84
N ARG A 113 -2.06 22.34 0.76
CA ARG A 113 -0.72 22.95 0.93
C ARG A 113 0.01 23.18 -0.39
N CYS A 114 -0.07 22.22 -1.30
CA CYS A 114 0.61 22.31 -2.60
C CYS A 114 -0.33 22.31 -3.80
N HIS A 115 -1.65 22.25 -3.58
CA HIS A 115 -2.69 22.24 -4.61
C HIS A 115 -2.56 21.14 -5.68
N ARG A 116 -1.82 20.09 -5.36
CA ARG A 116 -1.70 18.90 -6.20
C ARG A 116 -3.04 18.18 -6.30
N ASP A 117 -3.46 17.78 -7.49
CA ASP A 117 -4.76 17.17 -7.81
C ASP A 117 -4.66 15.88 -8.66
N ASP A 118 -3.45 15.49 -9.07
CA ASP A 118 -3.14 14.33 -9.92
C ASP A 118 -3.00 13.01 -9.13
N PHE A 119 -3.96 12.72 -8.24
CA PHE A 119 -3.93 11.52 -7.42
C PHE A 119 -4.66 10.34 -8.05
N ALA A 120 -4.02 9.17 -8.02
CA ALA A 120 -4.60 7.96 -8.59
C ALA A 120 -5.78 7.39 -7.78
N ASN A 121 -5.82 7.63 -6.48
CA ASN A 121 -6.85 7.16 -5.55
C ASN A 121 -6.82 7.99 -4.25
N GLN A 122 -7.84 7.81 -3.41
CA GLN A 122 -7.97 8.51 -2.13
C GLN A 122 -6.81 8.21 -1.16
N GLN A 123 -6.31 6.98 -1.14
CA GLN A 123 -5.18 6.62 -0.26
C GLN A 123 -3.89 7.37 -0.63
N GLY A 124 -3.63 7.54 -1.93
CA GLY A 124 -2.48 8.27 -2.45
C GLY A 124 -2.54 9.75 -2.10
N PHE A 125 -3.73 10.35 -2.17
CA PHE A 125 -3.98 11.71 -1.68
C PHE A 125 -3.68 11.84 -0.18
N LEU A 126 -4.20 10.94 0.65
CA LEU A 126 -3.96 10.94 2.10
C LEU A 126 -2.47 10.77 2.43
N ASN A 127 -1.81 9.81 1.78
CA ASN A 127 -0.38 9.57 1.96
C ASN A 127 0.45 10.80 1.57
N HIS A 128 0.11 11.46 0.48
CA HIS A 128 0.79 12.69 0.07
C HIS A 128 0.65 13.77 1.14
N CYS A 129 -0.56 14.03 1.64
CA CYS A 129 -0.79 15.05 2.65
C CYS A 129 -0.05 14.75 3.97
N ARG A 130 -0.05 13.48 4.40
CA ARG A 130 0.65 13.04 5.61
C ARG A 130 2.16 13.12 5.48
N LEU A 131 2.74 12.58 4.41
CA LEU A 131 4.19 12.46 4.27
C LEU A 131 4.85 13.77 3.80
N ALA A 132 4.22 14.51 2.89
CA ALA A 132 4.80 15.74 2.33
C ALA A 132 4.56 16.96 3.21
N HIS A 133 3.47 16.97 4.00
CA HIS A 133 3.04 18.16 4.74
C HIS A 133 2.71 17.91 6.21
N GLY A 134 2.74 16.67 6.69
CA GLY A 134 2.35 16.34 8.06
C GLY A 134 0.87 16.60 8.34
N LEU A 135 0.02 16.59 7.31
CA LEU A 135 -1.42 16.81 7.46
C LEU A 135 -2.15 15.49 7.70
N GLU A 136 -2.89 15.45 8.81
CA GLU A 136 -3.77 14.35 9.15
C GLU A 136 -5.21 14.82 9.04
N PHE A 137 -6.00 14.17 8.19
CA PHE A 137 -7.42 14.45 8.06
C PHE A 137 -8.20 13.49 8.95
N GLY A 138 -9.21 14.01 9.64
CA GLY A 138 -10.16 13.23 10.42
C GLY A 138 -11.14 12.43 9.54
N PRO A 139 -12.42 12.32 9.92
CA PRO A 139 -13.39 11.57 9.14
C PRO A 139 -13.48 12.09 7.68
N TYR A 140 -13.88 11.22 6.76
CA TYR A 140 -13.97 11.50 5.33
C TYR A 140 -14.68 12.83 5.00
N GLU A 141 -15.74 13.16 5.73
CA GLU A 141 -16.50 14.40 5.57
C GLU A 141 -15.65 15.64 5.86
N GLU A 142 -14.78 15.59 6.86
CA GLU A 142 -13.89 16.70 7.21
C GLU A 142 -12.83 16.89 6.12
N MET A 143 -12.27 15.80 5.61
CA MET A 143 -11.36 15.84 4.45
C MET A 143 -12.03 16.46 3.21
N ILE A 144 -13.26 16.07 2.89
CA ILE A 144 -14.04 16.65 1.78
C ILE A 144 -14.30 18.14 1.99
N LYS A 145 -14.55 18.57 3.23
CA LYS A 145 -14.81 19.98 3.54
C LYS A 145 -13.55 20.83 3.42
N GLN A 146 -12.41 20.30 3.86
CA GLN A 146 -11.13 21.03 3.87
C GLN A 146 -10.43 21.04 2.50
N CYS A 147 -10.54 19.94 1.74
CA CYS A 147 -9.75 19.73 0.52
C CYS A 147 -10.60 19.63 -0.75
N GLY A 148 -11.92 19.58 -0.62
CA GLY A 148 -12.85 19.40 -1.72
C GLY A 148 -13.32 20.73 -2.31
N THR A 149 -13.07 20.92 -3.60
CA THR A 149 -13.66 22.03 -4.38
C THR A 149 -14.96 21.54 -5.01
N PRO A 150 -16.10 22.24 -4.86
CA PRO A 150 -17.37 21.81 -5.46
C PRO A 150 -17.27 21.83 -6.98
N VAL A 151 -17.73 20.76 -7.61
CA VAL A 151 -17.71 20.55 -9.06
C VAL A 151 -19.10 20.14 -9.53
N ASP A 152 -19.50 20.61 -10.70
CA ASP A 152 -20.80 20.27 -11.27
C ASP A 152 -20.88 18.80 -11.69
N GLU A 153 -22.08 18.23 -11.65
CA GLU A 153 -22.30 16.82 -12.00
C GLU A 153 -21.94 16.52 -13.46
N SER A 154 -22.01 17.50 -14.36
CA SER A 154 -21.62 17.34 -15.76
C SER A 154 -20.12 17.16 -15.97
N GLU A 155 -19.29 17.64 -15.05
CA GLU A 155 -17.82 17.54 -15.11
C GLU A 155 -17.31 16.18 -14.60
N VAL A 156 -18.10 15.50 -13.77
CA VAL A 156 -17.74 14.18 -13.23
C VAL A 156 -18.06 13.10 -14.26
N PRO A 157 -17.06 12.34 -14.74
CA PRO A 157 -17.28 11.28 -15.72
C PRO A 157 -18.38 10.30 -15.27
N LEU A 158 -19.25 9.92 -16.21
CA LEU A 158 -20.38 9.01 -15.95
C LEU A 158 -19.92 7.63 -15.45
N ASP A 159 -18.75 7.18 -15.87
CA ASP A 159 -18.18 5.88 -15.47
C ASP A 159 -17.39 5.95 -14.15
N HIS A 160 -17.33 7.12 -13.48
CA HIS A 160 -16.49 7.27 -12.31
C HIS A 160 -17.12 6.54 -11.09
N PRO A 161 -16.35 5.69 -10.35
CA PRO A 161 -16.87 4.88 -9.25
C PRO A 161 -17.44 5.70 -8.08
N ILE A 162 -17.17 7.01 -8.05
CA ILE A 162 -17.73 7.92 -7.05
C ILE A 162 -19.26 8.03 -7.12
N ARG A 163 -19.86 7.84 -8.30
CA ARG A 163 -21.32 7.91 -8.49
C ARG A 163 -22.05 6.78 -7.76
N LEU A 164 -21.41 5.62 -7.62
CA LEU A 164 -21.94 4.45 -6.91
C LEU A 164 -21.77 4.56 -5.39
N ARG A 165 -21.00 5.53 -4.90
CA ARG A 165 -20.76 5.68 -3.46
C ARG A 165 -22.03 6.16 -2.77
N ALA A 166 -22.50 5.37 -1.82
CA ALA A 166 -23.64 5.70 -0.98
C ALA A 166 -23.37 6.98 -0.16
N ILE A 167 -24.32 7.89 -0.17
CA ILE A 167 -24.31 9.06 0.72
C ILE A 167 -24.61 8.53 2.13
N THR A 168 -23.60 8.45 2.97
CA THR A 168 -23.82 8.19 4.39
C THR A 168 -24.44 9.44 5.01
N LYS A 169 -25.73 9.38 5.34
CA LYS A 169 -26.43 10.45 6.07
C LYS A 169 -25.61 10.83 7.30
N PRO A 170 -25.41 12.12 7.61
CA PRO A 170 -24.81 12.51 8.87
C PRO A 170 -25.68 11.96 10.01
N LEU A 171 -25.05 11.31 10.98
CA LEU A 171 -25.69 10.99 12.26
C LEU A 171 -26.24 12.30 12.82
N SER A 172 -27.57 12.40 12.90
CA SER A 172 -28.24 13.53 13.54
C SER A 172 -27.68 13.68 14.95
N LYS A 173 -27.14 14.85 15.29
CA LYS A 173 -26.83 15.17 16.69
C LYS A 173 -28.13 14.99 17.50
N PRO A 174 -28.11 14.33 18.66
CA PRO A 174 -29.28 14.25 19.52
C PRO A 174 -29.73 15.66 19.88
N ASN A 175 -31.02 15.91 19.72
CA ASN A 175 -31.66 17.19 19.91
C ASN A 175 -31.52 17.61 21.39
N PRO A 176 -30.91 18.76 21.73
CA PRO A 176 -30.74 19.18 23.12
C PRO A 176 -32.04 19.61 23.82
N ASN A 177 -33.20 19.54 23.17
CA ASN A 177 -34.49 19.95 23.73
C ASN A 177 -35.44 18.77 24.05
N GLN A 178 -34.91 17.64 24.48
CA GLN A 178 -35.70 16.61 25.17
C GLN A 178 -35.23 16.47 26.63
N TYR A 179 -35.62 17.44 27.45
CA TYR A 179 -35.84 17.30 28.89
C TYR A 179 -37.00 18.20 29.29
#